data_AF-A0A2D6DKY9-F1
#
_entry.id   AF-A0A2D6DKY9-F1
#
_cell.length_a   1.000
_cell.length_b   1.000
_cell.length_c   1.000
_cell.angle_alpha   90.00
_cell.angle_beta   90.00
_cell.angle_gamma   90.00
#
_symmetry.space_group_name_H-M   'P 1'
#
loop_
_entity.id
_entity.type
_entity.pdbx_description
1 polymer ?
#
loop_
_entity_poly.entity_id
_entity_poly.type
_entity_poly.pdbx_seq_one_letter_code
_entity_poly.pdbx_strand_id
1 'polypeptide(L)'
;MTHKISLPTKAEIEQLNHYAPIFNAEVGGALRWVMRQLNISIKLLEKRILGVSGSAWRSYTQMSYTQNRPLHVVAAFSWLTQVSMLAILQGKHIQNYWPAVCNETIKSIILSGLLPEEQFLHFIKLMTAKLDRRGYQVSSEVIPLLETIPCFQDSFLIPRKLDIDDFKVDYYRSISIQFRELRQQQKIPIEVLAAVINEPVSRTLAFEDPDNPISIPVFAAVRIKLGFKLEDTVMFTSGMTKYQHFYHARQVQQAREQVILALMKPLNLTERERINGFIQTIVEI
;
A
#
# COMPACT_ATOMS: atom_id res chain seq x y z
N MET A 1 11.80 -13.17 -9.91
CA MET A 1 12.50 -12.00 -10.48
C MET A 1 13.50 -11.52 -9.44
N THR A 2 14.76 -11.32 -9.80
CA THR A 2 15.79 -10.83 -8.87
C THR A 2 15.63 -9.32 -8.72
N HIS A 3 15.10 -8.85 -7.59
CA HIS A 3 15.03 -7.42 -7.31
C HIS A 3 16.44 -6.87 -7.18
N LYS A 4 16.83 -5.95 -8.07
CA LYS A 4 18.15 -5.31 -8.02
C LYS A 4 18.12 -4.27 -6.91
N ILE A 5 18.73 -4.57 -5.77
CA ILE A 5 18.81 -3.62 -4.66
C ILE A 5 20.12 -2.81 -4.71
N SER A 6 20.06 -1.58 -4.23
CA SER A 6 21.26 -0.79 -3.92
C SER A 6 21.49 -0.83 -2.42
N LEU A 7 22.72 -1.08 -1.99
CA LEU A 7 23.07 -0.90 -0.59
C LEU A 7 23.10 0.61 -0.27
N PRO A 8 22.52 1.04 0.86
CA PRO A 8 22.55 2.44 1.25
C PRO A 8 23.92 2.84 1.81
N THR A 9 24.30 4.07 1.54
CA THR A 9 25.46 4.74 2.14
C THR A 9 25.19 5.11 3.60
N LYS A 10 26.25 5.38 4.36
CA LYS A 10 26.11 5.88 5.75
C LYS A 10 25.30 7.18 5.82
N ALA A 11 25.47 8.06 4.84
CA ALA A 11 24.72 9.32 4.76
C ALA A 11 23.21 9.08 4.54
N GLU A 12 22.84 8.13 3.68
CA GLU A 12 21.44 7.74 3.49
C GLU A 12 20.85 7.13 4.77
N ILE A 13 21.60 6.28 5.50
CA ILE A 13 21.16 5.73 6.79
C ILE A 13 20.93 6.83 7.84
N GLU A 14 21.79 7.85 7.88
CA GLU A 14 21.66 8.96 8.82
C GLU A 14 20.44 9.84 8.50
N GLN A 15 20.14 10.05 7.21
CA GLN A 15 18.90 10.71 6.79
C GLN A 15 17.66 9.94 7.24
N LEU A 16 17.68 8.60 7.14
CA LEU A 16 16.59 7.76 7.65
C LEU A 16 16.42 7.91 9.17
N ASN A 17 17.51 8.04 9.93
CA ASN A 17 17.45 8.25 11.39
C ASN A 17 16.74 9.55 11.75
N HIS A 18 17.04 10.63 11.03
CA HIS A 18 16.43 11.93 11.25
C HIS A 18 14.92 11.94 10.96
N TYR A 19 14.47 11.13 10.00
CA TYR A 19 13.06 11.08 9.57
C TYR A 19 12.13 10.32 10.56
N ALA A 20 12.69 9.54 11.49
CA ALA A 20 11.93 8.62 12.36
C ALA A 20 10.80 9.26 13.18
N PRO A 21 11.01 10.37 13.90
CA PRO A 21 9.97 10.95 14.76
C PRO A 21 8.84 11.59 13.96
N ILE A 22 9.19 12.17 12.80
CA ILE A 22 8.26 12.86 11.91
C ILE A 22 7.34 11.84 11.22
N PHE A 23 7.92 10.71 10.80
CA PHE A 23 7.22 9.65 10.09
C PHE A 23 5.97 9.13 10.81
N ASN A 24 6.07 8.81 12.10
CA ASN A 24 4.96 8.19 12.83
C ASN A 24 3.74 9.14 12.90
N ALA A 25 3.98 10.43 13.14
CA ALA A 25 2.93 11.46 13.13
C ALA A 25 2.27 11.58 11.75
N GLU A 26 3.08 11.53 10.69
CA GLU A 26 2.63 11.65 9.31
C GLU A 26 1.76 10.47 8.86
N VAL A 27 2.07 9.24 9.28
CA VAL A 27 1.20 8.06 9.02
C VAL A 27 -0.20 8.26 9.60
N GLY A 28 -0.31 8.82 10.81
CA GLY A 28 -1.62 9.14 11.40
C GLY A 28 -2.43 10.12 10.54
N GLY A 29 -1.75 11.12 9.98
CA GLY A 29 -2.33 12.06 9.02
C GLY A 29 -2.81 11.37 7.73
N ALA A 30 -2.00 10.48 7.16
CA ALA A 30 -2.35 9.71 5.96
C ALA A 30 -3.58 8.83 6.17
N LEU A 31 -3.64 8.07 7.28
CA LEU A 31 -4.79 7.22 7.61
C LEU A 31 -6.07 8.06 7.67
N ARG A 32 -6.02 9.20 8.37
CA ARG A 32 -7.17 10.11 8.48
C ARG A 32 -7.56 10.70 7.13
N TRP A 33 -6.59 11.03 6.29
CA TRP A 33 -6.85 11.57 4.95
C TRP A 33 -7.56 10.54 4.08
N VAL A 34 -7.08 9.28 4.04
CA VAL A 34 -7.73 8.18 3.30
C VAL A 34 -9.17 7.96 3.81
N MET A 35 -9.37 7.93 5.13
CA MET A 35 -10.71 7.78 5.71
C MET A 35 -11.68 8.87 5.25
N ARG A 36 -11.20 10.12 5.10
CA ARG A 36 -12.03 11.21 4.58
C ARG A 36 -12.38 11.04 3.11
N GLN A 37 -11.43 10.62 2.28
CA GLN A 37 -11.69 10.40 0.85
C GLN A 37 -12.71 9.28 0.61
N LEU A 38 -12.71 8.26 1.47
CA LEU A 38 -13.57 7.09 1.36
C LEU A 38 -14.81 7.14 2.25
N ASN A 39 -15.04 8.25 2.96
CA ASN A 39 -16.11 8.37 3.96
C ASN A 39 -16.16 7.22 4.99
N ILE A 40 -14.99 6.72 5.39
CA ILE A 40 -14.85 5.61 6.34
C ILE A 40 -14.86 6.14 7.77
N SER A 41 -15.79 5.64 8.58
CA SER A 41 -15.86 5.93 10.00
C SER A 41 -15.02 4.95 10.84
N ILE A 42 -14.59 5.39 12.02
CA ILE A 42 -13.91 4.52 13.00
C ILE A 42 -14.79 3.32 13.40
N LYS A 43 -16.10 3.53 13.52
CA LYS A 43 -17.07 2.47 13.81
C LYS A 43 -17.10 1.41 12.72
N LEU A 44 -16.95 1.81 11.46
CA LEU A 44 -16.82 0.86 10.35
C LEU A 44 -15.52 0.07 10.46
N LEU A 45 -14.39 0.73 10.73
CA LEU A 45 -13.10 0.06 10.89
C LEU A 45 -13.13 -0.98 12.02
N GLU A 46 -13.64 -0.61 13.20
CA GLU A 46 -13.82 -1.52 14.35
C GLU A 46 -14.74 -2.71 14.04
N LYS A 47 -15.79 -2.50 13.23
CA LYS A 47 -16.68 -3.59 12.79
C LYS A 47 -16.04 -4.53 11.77
N ARG A 48 -15.13 -4.01 10.93
CA ARG A 48 -14.51 -4.74 9.81
C ARG A 48 -13.18 -5.39 10.19
N ILE A 49 -12.42 -4.79 11.10
CA ILE A 49 -11.12 -5.28 11.57
C ILE A 49 -11.28 -5.61 13.07
N LEU A 50 -11.58 -6.87 13.33
CA LEU A 50 -11.78 -7.41 14.68
C LEU A 50 -10.46 -7.40 15.45
N GLY A 51 -10.52 -7.17 16.75
CA GLY A 51 -9.34 -7.08 17.62
C GLY A 51 -8.70 -5.68 17.70
N VAL A 52 -9.14 -4.72 16.88
CA VAL A 52 -8.73 -3.31 17.01
C VAL A 52 -9.91 -2.46 17.48
N SER A 53 -9.82 -1.96 18.72
CA SER A 53 -10.88 -1.15 19.30
C SER A 53 -11.03 0.22 18.63
N GLY A 54 -12.20 0.83 18.76
CA GLY A 54 -12.46 2.17 18.26
C GLY A 54 -11.57 3.24 18.93
N SER A 55 -11.13 3.02 20.18
CA SER A 55 -10.15 3.90 20.84
C SER A 55 -8.76 3.74 20.21
N ALA A 56 -8.32 2.53 19.89
CA ALA A 56 -7.06 2.29 19.19
C ALA A 56 -7.06 2.95 17.80
N TRP A 57 -8.15 2.82 17.03
CA TRP A 57 -8.30 3.52 15.75
C TRP A 57 -8.25 5.06 15.87
N ARG A 58 -8.88 5.62 16.92
CA ARG A 58 -8.77 7.06 17.21
C ARG A 58 -7.32 7.46 17.43
N SER A 59 -6.57 6.70 18.24
CA SER A 59 -5.16 6.95 18.49
C SER A 59 -4.31 6.80 17.23
N TYR A 60 -4.48 5.72 16.47
CA TYR A 60 -3.70 5.49 15.24
C TYR A 60 -3.90 6.58 14.18
N THR A 61 -5.08 7.21 14.13
CA THR A 61 -5.37 8.31 13.20
C THR A 61 -4.98 9.71 13.73
N GLN A 62 -4.44 9.83 14.94
CA GLN A 62 -3.98 11.10 15.53
C GLN A 62 -2.51 11.37 15.21
N MET A 63 -2.20 12.52 14.61
CA MET A 63 -0.81 12.91 14.35
C MET A 63 0.03 13.04 15.64
N SER A 64 -0.59 13.39 16.76
CA SER A 64 0.07 13.49 18.06
C SER A 64 0.34 12.16 18.75
N TYR A 65 -0.12 11.03 18.19
CA TYR A 65 0.11 9.71 18.79
C TYR A 65 1.57 9.30 18.60
N THR A 66 2.30 9.29 19.72
CA THR A 66 3.75 9.06 19.78
C THR A 66 4.13 7.58 19.84
N GLN A 67 3.21 6.71 20.25
CA GLN A 67 3.45 5.27 20.32
C GLN A 67 3.47 4.64 18.91
N ASN A 68 4.02 3.42 18.83
CA ASN A 68 4.15 2.72 17.56
C ASN A 68 2.78 2.29 17.00
N ARG A 69 2.56 2.61 15.72
CA ARG A 69 1.49 2.02 14.92
C ARG A 69 1.94 0.64 14.43
N PRO A 70 1.23 -0.44 14.77
CA PRO A 70 1.63 -1.77 14.32
C PRO A 70 1.52 -1.90 12.79
N LEU A 71 2.53 -2.45 12.14
CA LEU A 71 2.55 -2.58 10.68
C LEU A 71 1.37 -3.39 10.13
N HIS A 72 1.01 -4.49 10.79
CA HIS A 72 -0.12 -5.34 10.40
C HIS A 72 -1.47 -4.59 10.46
N VAL A 73 -1.65 -3.60 11.36
CA VAL A 73 -2.85 -2.75 11.39
C VAL A 73 -2.89 -1.82 10.17
N VAL A 74 -1.74 -1.26 9.77
CA VAL A 74 -1.64 -0.44 8.56
C VAL A 74 -1.87 -1.29 7.30
N ALA A 75 -1.37 -2.52 7.27
CA ALA A 75 -1.61 -3.48 6.19
C ALA A 75 -3.09 -3.88 6.10
N ALA A 76 -3.74 -4.16 7.23
CA ALA A 76 -5.17 -4.43 7.30
C ALA A 76 -6.01 -3.24 6.82
N PHE A 77 -5.66 -2.01 7.24
CA PHE A 77 -6.30 -0.80 6.75
C PHE A 77 -6.11 -0.64 5.24
N SER A 78 -4.89 -0.88 4.75
CA SER A 78 -4.58 -0.84 3.32
C SER A 78 -5.40 -1.84 2.50
N TRP A 79 -5.61 -3.06 3.03
CA TRP A 79 -6.48 -4.05 2.41
C TRP A 79 -7.94 -3.58 2.37
N LEU A 80 -8.46 -3.09 3.49
CA LEU A 80 -9.86 -2.65 3.57
C LEU A 80 -10.15 -1.45 2.66
N THR A 81 -9.20 -0.52 2.55
CA THR A 81 -9.35 0.74 1.81
C THR A 81 -8.93 0.64 0.35
N GLN A 82 -8.26 -0.44 -0.05
CA GLN A 82 -7.63 -0.55 -1.35
C GLN A 82 -6.73 0.66 -1.66
N VAL A 83 -6.06 1.22 -0.64
CA VAL A 83 -4.97 2.21 -0.81
C VAL A 83 -3.61 1.57 -0.59
N SER A 84 -2.63 1.91 -1.42
CA SER A 84 -1.28 1.33 -1.33
C SER A 84 -0.67 1.59 0.05
N MET A 85 -0.13 0.54 0.69
CA MET A 85 0.58 0.69 1.96
C MET A 85 1.72 1.71 1.82
N LEU A 86 2.45 1.67 0.71
CA LEU A 86 3.52 2.62 0.42
C LEU A 86 3.03 4.07 0.32
N ALA A 87 1.82 4.30 -0.20
CA ALA A 87 1.24 5.63 -0.21
C ALA A 87 0.92 6.11 1.22
N ILE A 88 0.35 5.24 2.05
CA ILE A 88 0.07 5.55 3.47
C ILE A 88 1.37 5.88 4.21
N LEU A 89 2.46 5.18 3.89
CA LEU A 89 3.78 5.41 4.47
C LEU A 89 4.40 6.74 4.01
N GLN A 90 3.98 7.35 2.90
CA GLN A 90 4.39 8.72 2.57
C GLN A 90 3.73 9.78 3.48
N GLY A 91 2.79 9.38 4.33
CA GLY A 91 2.35 10.22 5.43
C GLY A 91 1.62 11.49 4.99
N LYS A 92 2.01 12.67 5.52
CA LYS A 92 1.42 13.97 5.10
C LYS A 92 1.71 14.27 3.63
N HIS A 93 2.68 13.57 3.06
CA HIS A 93 3.07 13.62 1.67
C HIS A 93 2.54 12.42 0.88
N ILE A 94 1.41 11.82 1.27
CA ILE A 94 0.77 10.72 0.51
C ILE A 94 0.69 10.99 -1.00
N GLN A 95 0.54 12.26 -1.39
CA GLN A 95 0.54 12.70 -2.78
C GLN A 95 1.91 12.52 -3.49
N ASN A 96 3.02 12.60 -2.77
CA ASN A 96 4.37 12.37 -3.30
C ASN A 96 4.62 10.90 -3.67
N TYR A 97 3.77 9.97 -3.22
CA TYR A 97 3.80 8.60 -3.73
C TYR A 97 3.52 8.57 -5.24
N TRP A 98 2.69 9.51 -5.73
CA TRP A 98 2.41 9.74 -7.13
C TRP A 98 2.97 11.10 -7.55
N PRO A 99 4.30 11.22 -7.75
CA PRO A 99 4.90 12.50 -8.11
C PRO A 99 4.28 13.05 -9.39
N ALA A 100 4.02 14.37 -9.42
CA ALA A 100 3.37 15.07 -10.53
C ALA A 100 1.90 14.66 -10.84
N VAL A 101 1.23 14.01 -9.90
CA VAL A 101 -0.18 13.62 -10.02
C VAL A 101 -1.06 14.55 -9.17
N CYS A 102 -2.16 15.05 -9.75
CA CYS A 102 -3.07 15.94 -9.03
C CYS A 102 -4.02 15.15 -8.11
N ASN A 103 -4.68 15.87 -7.19
CA ASN A 103 -5.56 15.28 -6.17
C ASN A 103 -6.67 14.41 -6.76
N GLU A 104 -7.20 14.78 -7.91
CA GLU A 104 -8.32 14.16 -8.61
C GLU A 104 -7.93 12.79 -9.15
N THR A 105 -6.72 12.68 -9.69
CA THR A 105 -6.18 11.38 -10.12
C THR A 105 -5.92 10.48 -8.92
N ILE A 106 -5.37 11.02 -7.83
CA ILE A 106 -5.17 10.24 -6.61
C ILE A 106 -6.51 9.72 -6.06
N LYS A 107 -7.53 10.57 -5.96
CA LYS A 107 -8.88 10.14 -5.57
C LYS A 107 -9.42 9.06 -6.51
N SER A 108 -9.18 9.18 -7.81
CA SER A 108 -9.62 8.21 -8.81
C SER A 108 -8.92 6.86 -8.65
N ILE A 109 -7.62 6.83 -8.34
CA ILE A 109 -6.89 5.61 -8.00
C ILE A 109 -7.56 4.94 -6.80
N ILE A 110 -7.77 5.70 -5.72
CA ILE A 110 -8.37 5.20 -4.48
C ILE A 110 -9.78 4.63 -4.72
N LEU A 111 -10.65 5.40 -5.38
CA LEU A 111 -12.03 4.99 -5.66
C LEU A 111 -12.10 3.81 -6.63
N SER A 112 -11.21 3.74 -7.63
CA SER A 112 -11.16 2.61 -8.57
C SER A 112 -10.82 1.29 -7.89
N GLY A 113 -10.13 1.31 -6.74
CA GLY A 113 -9.89 0.13 -5.93
C GLY A 113 -11.17 -0.47 -5.35
N LEU A 114 -12.23 0.33 -5.18
CA LEU A 114 -13.51 -0.13 -4.63
C LEU A 114 -14.45 -0.72 -5.68
N LEU A 115 -14.16 -0.54 -6.97
CA LEU A 115 -15.01 -1.06 -8.04
C LEU A 115 -14.87 -2.59 -8.15
N PRO A 116 -15.98 -3.34 -8.30
CA PRO A 116 -15.97 -4.70 -8.83
C PRO A 116 -15.18 -4.80 -10.14
N GLU A 117 -14.60 -5.97 -10.42
CA GLU A 117 -13.81 -6.23 -11.63
C GLU A 117 -14.54 -5.78 -12.90
N GLU A 118 -15.78 -6.25 -13.09
CA GLU A 118 -16.56 -5.91 -14.27
C GLU A 118 -16.77 -4.41 -14.39
N GLN A 119 -17.13 -3.73 -13.30
CA GLN A 119 -17.36 -2.28 -13.32
C GLN A 119 -16.08 -1.52 -13.67
N PHE A 120 -14.94 -1.92 -13.09
CA PHE A 120 -13.64 -1.34 -13.41
C PHE A 120 -13.30 -1.52 -14.90
N LEU A 121 -13.41 -2.75 -15.43
CA LEU A 121 -13.09 -3.04 -16.82
C LEU A 121 -13.98 -2.28 -17.80
N HIS A 122 -15.29 -2.21 -17.55
CA HIS A 122 -16.22 -1.45 -18.39
C HIS A 122 -15.93 0.05 -18.34
N PHE A 123 -15.66 0.59 -17.15
CA PHE A 123 -15.27 1.98 -16.98
C PHE A 123 -14.02 2.31 -17.80
N ILE A 124 -12.95 1.53 -17.69
CA ILE A 124 -11.71 1.76 -18.45
C ILE A 124 -11.98 1.67 -19.95
N LYS A 125 -12.65 0.61 -20.43
CA LYS A 125 -12.96 0.46 -21.86
C LYS A 125 -13.74 1.65 -22.41
N LEU A 126 -14.74 2.13 -21.68
CA LEU A 126 -15.53 3.29 -22.07
C LEU A 126 -14.69 4.57 -22.12
N MET A 127 -13.89 4.84 -21.09
CA MET A 127 -13.06 6.04 -21.02
C MET A 127 -11.98 6.03 -22.09
N THR A 128 -11.28 4.91 -22.28
CA THR A 128 -10.27 4.73 -23.34
C THR A 128 -10.88 5.02 -24.72
N ALA A 129 -12.03 4.41 -25.05
CA ALA A 129 -12.69 4.66 -26.33
C ALA A 129 -13.11 6.12 -26.51
N LYS A 130 -13.60 6.79 -25.45
CA LYS A 130 -13.96 8.21 -25.50
C LYS A 130 -12.75 9.12 -25.67
N LEU A 131 -11.65 8.85 -24.97
CA LEU A 131 -10.44 9.66 -25.03
C LEU A 131 -9.70 9.48 -26.36
N ASP A 132 -9.66 8.27 -26.90
CA ASP A 132 -9.08 8.01 -28.22
C ASP A 132 -9.83 8.75 -29.33
N ARG A 133 -11.17 8.77 -29.29
CA ARG A 133 -11.99 9.56 -30.21
C ARG A 133 -11.72 11.07 -30.11
N ARG A 134 -11.19 11.53 -28.97
CA ARG A 134 -10.78 12.93 -28.75
C ARG A 134 -9.30 13.18 -29.11
N GLY A 135 -8.60 12.16 -29.61
CA GLY A 135 -7.23 12.27 -30.09
C GLY A 135 -6.13 11.99 -29.06
N TYR A 136 -6.47 11.54 -27.84
CA TYR A 136 -5.45 11.30 -26.80
C TYR A 136 -4.64 10.01 -27.00
N GLN A 137 -5.14 9.05 -27.81
CA GLN A 137 -4.44 7.80 -28.15
C GLN A 137 -3.98 6.97 -26.92
N VAL A 138 -4.76 7.00 -25.84
CA VAL A 138 -4.47 6.32 -24.57
C VAL A 138 -4.55 4.80 -24.66
N SER A 139 -5.25 4.23 -25.64
CA SER A 139 -5.33 2.76 -25.82
C SER A 139 -3.97 2.09 -25.91
N SER A 140 -2.99 2.74 -26.54
CA SER A 140 -1.63 2.21 -26.71
C SER A 140 -0.91 1.93 -25.38
N GLU A 141 -1.17 2.72 -24.34
CA GLU A 141 -0.61 2.56 -22.99
C GLU A 141 -1.55 1.76 -22.08
N VAL A 142 -2.87 1.97 -22.19
CA VAL A 142 -3.86 1.39 -21.27
C VAL A 142 -4.18 -0.07 -21.54
N ILE A 143 -4.32 -0.49 -22.81
CA ILE A 143 -4.71 -1.87 -23.15
C ILE A 143 -3.67 -2.90 -22.66
N PRO A 144 -2.36 -2.71 -22.90
CA PRO A 144 -1.37 -3.65 -22.38
C PRO A 144 -1.39 -3.76 -20.85
N LEU A 145 -1.64 -2.65 -20.14
CA LEU A 145 -1.73 -2.65 -18.68
C LEU A 145 -2.96 -3.40 -18.17
N LEU A 146 -4.09 -3.35 -18.87
CA LEU A 146 -5.27 -4.14 -18.51
C LEU A 146 -5.00 -5.64 -18.57
N GLU A 147 -4.21 -6.09 -19.54
CA GLU A 147 -3.82 -7.51 -19.69
C GLU A 147 -2.90 -7.99 -18.55
N THR A 148 -2.28 -7.08 -17.80
CA THR A 148 -1.47 -7.42 -16.62
C THR A 148 -2.31 -7.65 -15.35
N ILE A 149 -3.59 -7.26 -15.36
CA ILE A 149 -4.48 -7.49 -14.22
C ILE A 149 -4.79 -8.99 -14.17
N PRO A 150 -4.46 -9.69 -13.06
CA PRO A 150 -4.81 -11.11 -12.91
C PRO A 150 -6.32 -11.30 -13.07
N CYS A 151 -6.79 -12.41 -13.65
CA CYS A 151 -8.23 -12.74 -13.58
C CYS A 151 -8.57 -13.17 -12.15
N PHE A 152 -9.65 -12.62 -11.58
CA PHE A 152 -9.89 -12.74 -10.15
C PHE A 152 -11.38 -12.66 -9.79
N GLN A 153 -11.79 -13.16 -8.60
CA GLN A 153 -13.15 -12.97 -8.10
C GLN A 153 -13.19 -11.86 -7.05
N ASP A 154 -14.10 -10.88 -7.14
CA ASP A 154 -14.14 -9.72 -6.23
C ASP A 154 -14.15 -10.04 -4.73
N SER A 155 -14.58 -11.26 -4.36
CA SER A 155 -14.73 -11.71 -2.98
C SER A 155 -13.47 -11.56 -2.09
N PHE A 156 -12.27 -11.57 -2.69
CA PHE A 156 -11.00 -11.43 -1.94
C PHE A 156 -10.46 -10.00 -1.88
N LEU A 157 -10.96 -9.08 -2.73
CA LEU A 157 -10.45 -7.72 -2.80
C LEU A 157 -10.58 -7.02 -1.45
N ILE A 158 -11.76 -7.14 -0.81
CA ILE A 158 -12.03 -6.49 0.47
C ILE A 158 -12.71 -7.48 1.43
N PRO A 159 -12.02 -7.95 2.49
CA PRO A 159 -12.60 -8.94 3.40
C PRO A 159 -13.79 -8.36 4.16
N ARG A 160 -14.89 -9.12 4.29
CA ARG A 160 -16.08 -8.69 5.05
C ARG A 160 -15.75 -8.44 6.52
N LYS A 161 -14.94 -9.31 7.11
CA LYS A 161 -14.33 -9.13 8.43
C LYS A 161 -12.92 -9.70 8.38
N LEU A 162 -12.02 -9.07 9.11
CA LEU A 162 -10.63 -9.48 9.27
C LEU A 162 -10.34 -9.62 10.76
N ASP A 163 -9.90 -10.79 11.19
CA ASP A 163 -9.34 -10.99 12.52
C ASP A 163 -7.90 -10.49 12.51
N ILE A 164 -7.60 -9.45 13.29
CA ILE A 164 -6.29 -8.80 13.26
C ILE A 164 -5.19 -9.65 13.90
N ASP A 165 -5.53 -10.46 14.90
CA ASP A 165 -4.56 -11.25 15.66
C ASP A 165 -4.14 -12.47 14.85
N ASP A 166 -5.10 -13.14 14.20
CA ASP A 166 -4.81 -14.20 13.24
C ASP A 166 -4.06 -13.67 12.01
N PHE A 167 -4.47 -12.50 11.48
CA PHE A 167 -3.79 -11.87 10.35
C PHE A 167 -2.34 -11.51 10.68
N LYS A 168 -2.10 -10.97 11.87
CA LYS A 168 -0.77 -10.61 12.36
C LYS A 168 0.21 -11.78 12.30
N VAL A 169 -0.21 -12.97 12.74
CA VAL A 169 0.65 -14.17 12.77
C VAL A 169 1.09 -14.56 11.37
N ASP A 170 0.14 -14.72 10.44
CA ASP A 170 0.43 -15.12 9.05
C ASP A 170 1.21 -14.02 8.30
N TYR A 171 0.89 -12.75 8.55
CA TYR A 171 1.55 -11.59 7.95
C TYR A 171 3.02 -11.49 8.34
N TYR A 172 3.34 -11.56 9.64
CA TYR A 172 4.74 -11.48 10.07
C TYR A 172 5.52 -12.75 9.74
N ARG A 173 4.92 -13.93 9.77
CA ARG A 173 5.55 -15.16 9.25
C ARG A 173 5.97 -14.98 7.79
N SER A 174 5.08 -14.47 6.94
CA SER A 174 5.38 -14.20 5.53
C SER A 174 6.55 -13.21 5.39
N ILE A 175 6.51 -12.10 6.14
CA ILE A 175 7.60 -11.12 6.11
C ILE A 175 8.92 -11.79 6.53
N SER A 176 8.93 -12.60 7.59
CA SER A 176 10.15 -13.25 8.07
C SER A 176 10.79 -14.16 7.02
N ILE A 177 9.97 -14.96 6.31
CA ILE A 177 10.46 -15.80 5.20
C ILE A 177 11.08 -14.92 4.11
N GLN A 178 10.32 -13.93 3.63
CA GLN A 178 10.69 -13.11 2.48
C GLN A 178 11.86 -12.17 2.78
N PHE A 179 11.97 -11.69 4.01
CA PHE A 179 13.05 -10.84 4.46
C PHE A 179 14.37 -11.61 4.58
N ARG A 180 14.32 -12.84 5.11
CA ARG A 180 15.46 -13.76 5.13
C ARG A 180 15.94 -14.11 3.73
N GLU A 181 15.00 -14.44 2.83
CA GLU A 181 15.31 -14.74 1.43
C GLU A 181 15.96 -13.55 0.72
N LEU A 182 15.40 -12.35 0.88
CA LEU A 182 15.97 -11.12 0.32
C LEU A 182 17.42 -10.91 0.80
N ARG A 183 17.67 -11.00 2.10
CA ARG A 183 19.00 -10.82 2.68
C ARG A 183 20.00 -11.83 2.12
N GLN A 184 19.62 -13.11 2.08
CA GLN A 184 20.49 -14.21 1.62
C GLN A 184 20.80 -14.12 0.13
N GLN A 185 19.78 -13.90 -0.71
CA GLN A 185 19.94 -13.80 -2.16
C GLN A 185 20.81 -12.61 -2.56
N GLN A 186 20.64 -11.48 -1.87
CA GLN A 186 21.39 -10.24 -2.14
C GLN A 186 22.69 -10.14 -1.34
N LYS A 187 23.02 -11.17 -0.54
CA LYS A 187 24.23 -11.24 0.30
C LYS A 187 24.42 -10.01 1.21
N ILE A 188 23.33 -9.49 1.76
CA ILE A 188 23.37 -8.32 2.64
C ILE A 188 23.90 -8.77 4.02
N PRO A 189 25.00 -8.17 4.54
CA PRO A 189 25.46 -8.45 5.89
C PRO A 189 24.40 -8.07 6.93
N ILE A 190 24.25 -8.87 7.99
CA ILE A 190 23.22 -8.63 9.01
C ILE A 190 23.42 -7.29 9.73
N GLU A 191 24.66 -6.82 9.84
CA GLU A 191 25.03 -5.54 10.44
C GLU A 191 24.56 -4.36 9.59
N VAL A 192 24.66 -4.50 8.26
CA VAL A 192 24.12 -3.49 7.31
C VAL A 192 22.61 -3.47 7.43
N LEU A 193 21.97 -4.64 7.49
CA LEU A 193 20.52 -4.72 7.64
C LEU A 193 20.04 -4.10 8.96
N ALA A 194 20.69 -4.44 10.07
CA ALA A 194 20.43 -3.89 11.40
C ALA A 194 20.57 -2.37 11.43
N ALA A 195 21.63 -1.82 10.83
CA ALA A 195 21.82 -0.38 10.69
C ALA A 195 20.73 0.28 9.81
N VAL A 196 20.36 -0.36 8.70
CA VAL A 196 19.30 0.14 7.82
C VAL A 196 17.98 0.18 8.54
N ILE A 197 17.59 -0.83 9.32
CA ILE A 197 16.30 -0.84 10.01
C ILE A 197 16.31 -0.12 11.37
N ASN A 198 17.50 0.25 11.85
CA ASN A 198 17.75 0.86 13.16
C ASN A 198 17.28 -0.02 14.33
N GLU A 199 17.65 -1.30 14.30
CA GLU A 199 17.40 -2.25 15.38
C GLU A 199 18.68 -3.02 15.69
N PRO A 200 18.86 -3.55 16.92
CA PRO A 200 19.98 -4.42 17.23
C PRO A 200 20.03 -5.65 16.31
N VAL A 201 21.24 -6.19 16.10
CA VAL A 201 21.43 -7.41 15.29
C VAL A 201 20.56 -8.57 15.80
N SER A 202 20.46 -8.75 17.12
CA SER A 202 19.62 -9.80 17.73
C SER A 202 18.15 -9.67 17.34
N ARG A 203 17.62 -8.45 17.34
CA ARG A 203 16.22 -8.18 16.96
C ARG A 203 16.01 -8.26 15.45
N THR A 204 17.01 -7.86 14.67
CA THR A 204 17.01 -8.01 13.21
C THR A 204 16.92 -9.48 12.81
N LEU A 205 17.71 -10.34 13.46
CA LEU A 205 17.65 -11.79 13.26
C LEU A 205 16.28 -12.37 13.67
N ALA A 206 15.69 -11.86 14.76
CA ALA A 206 14.34 -12.28 15.16
C ALA A 206 13.25 -11.88 14.14
N PHE A 207 13.45 -10.84 13.33
CA PHE A 207 12.55 -10.55 12.21
C PHE A 207 12.63 -11.58 11.07
N GLU A 208 13.71 -12.35 10.98
CA GLU A 208 13.92 -13.42 9.98
C GLU A 208 13.49 -14.81 10.46
N ASP A 209 12.91 -14.92 11.66
CA ASP A 209 12.43 -16.17 12.24
C ASP A 209 10.93 -16.40 11.95
N PRO A 210 10.57 -17.28 10.98
CA PRO A 210 9.18 -17.55 10.66
C PRO A 210 8.47 -18.46 11.66
N ASP A 211 9.22 -19.15 12.54
CA ASP A 211 8.66 -20.06 13.55
C ASP A 211 8.26 -19.28 14.81
N ASN A 212 8.92 -18.14 15.06
CA ASN A 212 8.62 -17.21 16.15
C ASN A 212 8.39 -15.77 15.62
N PRO A 213 7.35 -15.54 14.80
CA PRO A 213 7.15 -14.25 14.16
C PRO A 213 6.85 -13.15 15.19
N ILE A 214 7.67 -12.10 15.21
CA ILE A 214 7.50 -10.96 16.10
C ILE A 214 6.96 -9.73 15.36
N SER A 215 6.32 -8.83 16.11
CA SER A 215 5.82 -7.58 15.55
C SER A 215 6.95 -6.69 15.03
N ILE A 216 6.87 -6.34 13.75
CA ILE A 216 7.74 -5.35 13.12
C ILE A 216 7.10 -3.97 13.23
N PRO A 217 7.80 -2.95 13.79
CA PRO A 217 7.34 -1.57 13.77
C PRO A 217 7.15 -1.07 12.34
N VAL A 218 6.12 -0.27 12.09
CA VAL A 218 5.85 0.29 10.75
C VAL A 218 7.06 1.04 10.18
N PHE A 219 7.83 1.69 11.05
CA PHE A 219 9.02 2.44 10.65
C PHE A 219 10.14 1.55 10.09
N ALA A 220 10.32 0.34 10.64
CA ALA A 220 11.32 -0.59 10.13
C ALA A 220 11.01 -0.99 8.68
N ALA A 221 9.74 -1.25 8.35
CA ALA A 221 9.32 -1.56 6.97
C ALA A 221 9.60 -0.42 5.98
N VAL A 222 9.44 0.84 6.42
CA VAL A 222 9.73 2.01 5.59
C VAL A 222 11.22 2.15 5.34
N ARG A 223 12.03 1.93 6.37
CA ARG A 223 13.48 1.98 6.24
C ARG A 223 14.01 0.90 5.31
N ILE A 224 13.41 -0.29 5.32
CA ILE A 224 13.71 -1.35 4.35
C ILE A 224 13.41 -0.87 2.92
N LYS A 225 12.21 -0.33 2.69
CA LYS A 225 11.78 0.22 1.40
C LYS A 225 12.76 1.29 0.90
N LEU A 226 13.03 2.30 1.71
CA LEU A 226 13.84 3.47 1.34
C LEU A 226 15.32 3.14 1.27
N GLY A 227 15.85 2.41 2.26
CA GLY A 227 17.26 2.05 2.37
C GLY A 227 17.72 1.15 1.23
N PHE A 228 16.91 0.16 0.84
CA PHE A 228 17.24 -0.73 -0.28
C PHE A 228 16.63 -0.31 -1.62
N LYS A 229 15.92 0.83 -1.65
CA LYS A 229 15.27 1.39 -2.84
C LYS A 229 14.38 0.36 -3.55
N LEU A 230 13.65 -0.43 -2.77
CA LEU A 230 12.76 -1.46 -3.32
C LEU A 230 11.67 -0.79 -4.17
N GLU A 231 11.39 -1.32 -5.35
CA GLU A 231 10.36 -0.78 -6.25
C GLU A 231 8.95 -1.08 -5.74
N ASP A 232 8.73 -2.28 -5.20
CA ASP A 232 7.51 -2.71 -4.54
C ASP A 232 7.82 -3.38 -3.18
N THR A 233 6.78 -3.65 -2.40
CA THR A 233 6.87 -4.43 -1.15
C THR A 233 5.84 -5.56 -1.13
N VAL A 234 5.26 -5.88 -2.30
CA VAL A 234 4.20 -6.88 -2.40
C VAL A 234 4.80 -8.27 -2.21
N MET A 235 6.06 -8.48 -2.60
CA MET A 235 6.74 -9.76 -2.39
C MET A 235 6.73 -10.22 -0.92
N PHE A 236 6.77 -9.28 0.05
CA PHE A 236 6.79 -9.61 1.47
C PHE A 236 5.51 -10.29 1.98
N THR A 237 4.42 -10.24 1.22
CA THR A 237 3.16 -10.93 1.56
C THR A 237 2.93 -12.22 0.77
N SER A 238 3.85 -12.59 -0.12
CA SER A 238 3.71 -13.79 -0.97
C SER A 238 3.80 -15.11 -0.19
N GLY A 239 4.40 -15.11 1.00
CA GLY A 239 4.54 -16.28 1.87
C GLY A 239 3.36 -16.49 2.84
N MET A 240 2.32 -15.66 2.77
CA MET A 240 1.10 -15.81 3.57
C MET A 240 0.36 -17.08 3.14
N THR A 241 -0.19 -17.81 4.11
CA THR A 241 -0.85 -19.10 3.85
C THR A 241 -2.32 -19.08 4.19
N LYS A 242 -2.70 -18.39 5.28
CA LYS A 242 -4.09 -18.25 5.73
C LYS A 242 -4.79 -17.07 5.05
N TYR A 243 -4.05 -15.99 4.79
CA TYR A 243 -4.56 -14.77 4.16
C TYR A 243 -3.88 -14.50 2.81
N GLN A 244 -3.69 -15.55 1.99
CA GLN A 244 -3.15 -15.45 0.62
C GLN A 244 -3.85 -14.41 -0.26
N HIS A 245 -5.15 -14.22 -0.02
CA HIS A 245 -5.96 -13.20 -0.66
C HIS A 245 -5.43 -11.77 -0.49
N PHE A 246 -4.70 -11.48 0.59
CA PHE A 246 -4.08 -10.17 0.74
C PHE A 246 -3.04 -9.92 -0.33
N TYR A 247 -2.15 -10.88 -0.60
CA TYR A 247 -1.15 -10.77 -1.66
C TYR A 247 -1.79 -10.50 -3.03
N HIS A 248 -2.83 -11.27 -3.39
CA HIS A 248 -3.55 -11.07 -4.64
C HIS A 248 -4.23 -9.69 -4.71
N ALA A 249 -4.87 -9.24 -3.63
CA ALA A 249 -5.50 -7.92 -3.57
C ALA A 249 -4.47 -6.80 -3.79
N ARG A 250 -3.25 -6.96 -3.26
CA ARG A 250 -2.14 -6.02 -3.48
C ARG A 250 -1.68 -5.99 -4.94
N GLN A 251 -1.63 -7.13 -5.63
CA GLN A 251 -1.28 -7.18 -7.05
C GLN A 251 -2.35 -6.49 -7.92
N VAL A 252 -3.62 -6.80 -7.67
CA VAL A 252 -4.74 -6.16 -8.41
C VAL A 252 -4.74 -4.66 -8.19
N GLN A 253 -4.59 -4.21 -6.95
CA GLN A 253 -4.50 -2.79 -6.63
C GLN A 253 -3.37 -2.10 -7.41
N GLN A 254 -2.16 -2.68 -7.41
CA GLN A 254 -1.02 -2.10 -8.12
C GLN A 254 -1.28 -2.03 -9.62
N ALA A 255 -1.88 -3.06 -10.22
CA ALA A 255 -2.21 -3.09 -11.64
C ALA A 255 -3.28 -2.03 -12.00
N ARG A 256 -4.34 -1.90 -11.19
CA ARG A 256 -5.38 -0.87 -11.38
C ARG A 256 -4.82 0.55 -11.24
N GLU A 257 -3.92 0.77 -10.30
CA GLU A 257 -3.23 2.05 -10.12
C GLU A 257 -2.49 2.47 -11.39
N GLN A 258 -1.72 1.56 -12.00
CA GLN A 258 -1.00 1.84 -13.26
C GLN A 258 -1.96 2.19 -14.41
N VAL A 259 -3.07 1.48 -14.52
CA VAL A 259 -4.10 1.74 -15.54
C VAL A 259 -4.71 3.13 -15.38
N ILE A 260 -5.08 3.54 -14.16
CA ILE A 260 -5.64 4.88 -13.91
C ILE A 260 -4.61 5.98 -14.19
N LEU A 261 -3.35 5.76 -13.79
CA LEU A 261 -2.26 6.70 -14.09
C LEU A 261 -2.09 6.89 -15.59
N ALA A 262 -2.01 5.80 -16.36
CA ALA A 262 -1.91 5.84 -17.82
C ALA A 262 -3.11 6.54 -18.46
N LEU A 263 -4.33 6.23 -18.01
CA LEU A 263 -5.56 6.84 -18.52
C LEU A 263 -5.61 8.36 -18.28
N MET A 264 -5.13 8.84 -17.13
CA MET A 264 -5.26 10.24 -16.71
C MET A 264 -4.08 11.13 -17.08
N LYS A 265 -2.93 10.53 -17.39
CA LYS A 265 -1.67 11.20 -17.73
C LYS A 265 -1.83 12.34 -18.75
N PRO A 266 -2.53 12.17 -19.91
CA PRO A 266 -2.60 13.23 -20.91
C PRO A 266 -3.71 14.27 -20.63
N LEU A 267 -4.51 14.09 -19.57
CA LEU A 267 -5.69 14.90 -19.31
C LEU A 267 -5.35 16.19 -18.56
N ASN A 268 -6.12 17.24 -18.79
CA ASN A 268 -6.07 18.44 -17.96
C ASN A 268 -6.87 18.26 -16.66
N LEU A 269 -6.78 19.25 -15.75
CA LEU A 269 -7.43 19.18 -14.44
C LEU A 269 -8.95 18.96 -14.52
N THR A 270 -9.65 19.75 -15.34
CA THR A 270 -11.11 19.67 -15.49
C THR A 270 -11.56 18.31 -16.01
N GLU A 271 -10.77 17.67 -16.87
CA GLU A 271 -11.06 16.33 -17.37
C GLU A 271 -10.85 15.27 -16.30
N ARG A 272 -9.78 15.39 -15.50
CA ARG A 272 -9.52 14.52 -14.35
C ARG A 272 -10.62 14.64 -13.29
N GLU A 273 -11.11 15.86 -13.02
CA GLU A 273 -12.25 16.11 -12.14
C GLU A 273 -13.52 15.40 -12.63
N ARG A 274 -13.83 15.49 -13.93
CA ARG A 274 -15.01 14.82 -14.51
C ARG A 274 -14.92 13.30 -14.42
N ILE A 275 -13.76 12.73 -14.73
CA ILE A 275 -13.56 11.28 -14.62
C ILE A 275 -13.65 10.85 -13.15
N ASN A 276 -13.04 11.60 -12.23
CA ASN A 276 -13.14 11.33 -10.80
C ASN A 276 -14.61 11.34 -10.33
N GLY A 277 -15.38 12.35 -10.71
CA GLY A 277 -16.80 12.45 -10.39
C GLY A 277 -17.60 11.27 -10.94
N PHE A 278 -17.29 10.80 -12.15
CA PHE A 278 -17.94 9.63 -12.74
C PHE A 278 -17.64 8.34 -11.96
N ILE A 279 -16.37 8.09 -11.60
CA ILE A 279 -15.99 6.94 -10.76
C ILE A 279 -16.72 7.02 -9.42
N GLN A 280 -16.75 8.20 -8.79
CA GLN A 280 -17.42 8.40 -7.52
C GLN A 280 -18.91 8.06 -7.61
N THR A 281 -19.61 8.50 -8.66
CA THR A 281 -21.01 8.14 -8.89
C THR A 281 -21.20 6.63 -9.01
N ILE A 282 -20.30 5.90 -9.69
CA ILE A 282 -20.39 4.43 -9.80
C ILE A 282 -20.21 3.76 -8.43
N VAL A 283 -19.29 4.27 -7.59
CA VAL A 283 -19.04 3.71 -6.25
C VAL A 283 -20.24 3.93 -5.31
N GLU A 284 -21.01 4.99 -5.50
CA GLU A 284 -22.13 5.38 -4.63
C GLU A 284 -23.47 4.69 -4.97
N ILE A 285 -23.61 4.14 -6.19
CA ILE A 285 -24.83 3.46 -6.69
C ILE A 285 -24.73 1.95 -6.45
#